data_AF-A0Z0Z9-F1
#
_entry.id   AF-A0Z0Z9-F1
#
_cell.length_a   1.000
_cell.length_b   1.000
_cell.length_c   1.000
_cell.angle_alpha   90.00
_cell.angle_beta   90.00
_cell.angle_gamma   90.00
#
_symmetry.space_group_name_H-M   'P 1'
#
loop_
_entity.id
_entity.type
_entity.pdbx_description
1 polymer ?
#
loop_
_entity_poly.entity_id
_entity_poly.type
_entity_poly.pdbx_seq_one_letter_code
_entity_poly.pdbx_strand_id
1 'polypeptide(L)'
;MAQHRIIEIDYHDFLGHLRAARDARQLVEPSDGARWSEYVKKTGLREAAFKAHARVKFTSAKPKLAAIIGSGAWAGCYYYSTDDESAIKYLIS
;
A
#
# COMPACT_ATOMS: atom_id res chain seq x y z
N MET A 1 -10.47 11.47 17.09
CA MET A 1 -9.55 10.32 16.99
C MET A 1 -9.37 10.05 15.50
N ALA A 2 -8.15 10.12 14.96
CA ALA A 2 -7.89 9.86 13.54
C ALA A 2 -8.31 8.42 13.20
N GLN A 3 -9.37 8.27 12.41
CA GLN A 3 -9.91 6.97 12.03
C GLN A 3 -9.14 6.46 10.82
N HIS A 4 -8.32 5.44 11.03
CA HIS A 4 -7.60 4.78 9.96
C HIS A 4 -8.61 3.91 9.21
N ARG A 5 -8.71 4.06 7.88
CA ARG A 5 -9.65 3.31 7.06
C ARG A 5 -8.91 2.55 5.98
N ILE A 6 -9.38 1.35 5.68
CA ILE A 6 -8.91 0.57 4.54
C ILE A 6 -10.02 0.59 3.51
N ILE A 7 -9.67 0.93 2.28
CA ILE A 7 -10.60 0.94 1.15
C ILE A 7 -10.09 -0.01 0.08
N GLU A 8 -11.03 -0.59 -0.67
CA GLU A 8 -10.72 -1.29 -1.91
C GLU A 8 -10.55 -0.27 -3.03
N ILE A 9 -9.66 -0.59 -3.96
CA ILE A 9 -9.32 0.24 -5.11
C ILE A 9 -9.28 -0.65 -6.34
N ASP A 10 -9.50 -0.04 -7.51
CA ASP A 10 -9.38 -0.76 -8.76
C ASP A 10 -7.92 -1.22 -8.96
N TYR A 11 -7.75 -2.53 -9.17
CA TYR A 11 -6.44 -3.15 -9.30
C TYR A 11 -5.73 -2.75 -10.59
N HIS A 12 -6.44 -2.63 -11.70
CA HIS A 12 -5.85 -2.32 -13.00
C HIS A 12 -5.40 -0.85 -13.06
N ASP A 13 -6.22 0.07 -12.56
CA ASP A 13 -5.84 1.48 -12.41
C ASP A 13 -4.63 1.61 -11.47
N PHE A 14 -4.67 0.91 -10.33
CA PHE A 14 -3.55 0.88 -9.39
C PHE A 14 -2.25 0.38 -10.03
N LEU A 15 -2.30 -0.68 -10.84
CA LEU A 15 -1.11 -1.20 -11.51
C LEU A 15 -0.45 -0.16 -12.43
N GLY A 16 -1.24 0.64 -13.14
CA GLY A 16 -0.74 1.73 -13.97
C GLY A 16 0.01 2.77 -13.13
N HIS A 17 -0.58 3.19 -12.01
CA HIS A 17 0.03 4.14 -11.09
C HIS A 17 1.24 3.58 -10.34
N LEU A 18 1.21 2.29 -10.01
CA LEU A 18 2.33 1.60 -9.36
C LEU A 18 3.56 1.56 -10.28
N ARG A 19 3.36 1.27 -11.56
CA ARG A 19 4.43 1.32 -12.58
C ARG A 19 4.99 2.73 -12.72
N ALA A 20 4.12 3.73 -12.88
CA ALA A 20 4.54 5.12 -12.98
C ALA A 20 5.33 5.59 -11.73
N ALA A 21 4.88 5.22 -10.53
CA ALA A 21 5.58 5.51 -9.29
C ALA A 21 6.95 4.82 -9.19
N ARG A 22 7.04 3.58 -9.69
CA ARG A 22 8.32 2.86 -9.77
C ARG A 22 9.30 3.57 -10.70
N ASP A 23 8.84 3.96 -11.89
CA ASP A 23 9.66 4.66 -12.89
C ASP A 23 10.13 6.02 -12.36
N ALA A 24 9.29 6.70 -11.57
CA ALA A 24 9.61 7.95 -10.89
C ALA A 24 10.43 7.78 -9.58
N ARG A 25 10.83 6.55 -9.20
CA ARG A 25 11.51 6.22 -7.92
C ARG A 25 10.74 6.65 -6.66
N GLN A 26 9.44 6.76 -6.79
CA GLN A 26 8.47 7.10 -5.75
C GLN A 26 7.85 5.88 -5.08
N LEU A 27 8.06 4.68 -5.65
CA LEU A 27 7.70 3.43 -5.00
C LEU A 27 8.69 3.10 -3.86
N VAL A 28 8.14 2.72 -2.72
CA VAL A 28 8.89 2.23 -1.56
C VAL A 28 8.25 0.96 -1.03
N GLU A 29 9.06 -0.07 -0.89
CA GLU A 29 8.64 -1.40 -0.47
C GLU A 29 9.31 -1.76 0.87
N PRO A 30 8.77 -2.72 1.65
CA PRO A 30 9.41 -3.17 2.89
C PRO A 30 10.85 -3.65 2.72
N SER A 31 11.22 -4.11 1.52
CA SER A 31 12.59 -4.47 1.15
C SER A 31 13.56 -3.27 1.13
N ASP A 32 13.06 -2.03 0.99
CA ASP A 32 13.88 -0.81 0.98
C ASP A 32 14.31 -0.35 2.38
N GLY A 33 14.03 -1.14 3.43
CA GLY A 33 14.56 -1.03 4.79
C GLY A 33 14.48 0.37 5.41
N ALA A 34 15.50 1.19 5.16
CA ALA A 34 15.57 2.57 5.63
C ALA A 34 14.40 3.44 5.12
N ARG A 35 14.12 3.42 3.79
CA ARG A 35 13.05 4.25 3.21
C ARG A 35 11.68 3.82 3.72
N TRP A 36 11.48 2.51 3.89
CA TRP A 36 10.24 1.97 4.44
C TRP A 36 10.04 2.38 5.89
N SER A 37 11.07 2.21 6.73
CA SER A 37 10.99 2.58 8.16
C SER A 37 10.69 4.07 8.35
N GLU A 38 11.30 4.92 7.54
CA GLU A 38 11.03 6.37 7.56
C GLU A 38 9.58 6.67 7.18
N TYR A 39 9.07 6.03 6.12
CA TYR A 39 7.68 6.17 5.70
C TYR A 39 6.71 5.74 6.81
N VAL A 40 6.88 4.53 7.37
CA VAL A 40 6.03 4.00 8.46
C VAL A 40 6.00 4.93 9.66
N LYS A 41 7.17 5.45 10.07
CA LYS A 41 7.28 6.39 11.19
C LYS A 41 6.57 7.72 10.89
N LYS A 42 6.76 8.26 9.69
CA LYS A 42 6.18 9.54 9.27
C LYS A 42 4.65 9.47 9.15
N THR A 43 4.14 8.35 8.66
CA THR A 43 2.70 8.19 8.39
C THR A 43 1.95 7.52 9.53
N GLY A 44 2.63 6.97 10.53
CA GLY A 44 2.00 6.20 11.61
C GLY A 44 1.33 4.92 11.13
N LEU A 45 1.85 4.31 10.05
CA LEU A 45 1.25 3.13 9.43
C LEU A 45 1.22 1.97 10.45
N ARG A 46 0.02 1.46 10.74
CA ARG A 46 -0.15 0.26 11.57
C ARG A 46 -0.05 -1.00 10.72
N GLU A 47 1.19 -1.39 10.39
CA GLU A 47 1.49 -2.53 9.51
C GLU A 47 0.79 -3.82 9.96
N ALA A 48 0.78 -4.12 11.25
CA ALA A 48 0.14 -5.32 11.79
C ALA A 48 -1.38 -5.36 11.51
N ALA A 49 -2.07 -4.23 11.72
CA ALA A 49 -3.51 -4.12 11.47
C ALA A 49 -3.81 -4.17 9.97
N PHE A 50 -2.98 -3.52 9.14
CA PHE A 50 -3.17 -3.53 7.70
C PHE A 50 -2.94 -4.93 7.11
N LYS A 51 -1.90 -5.62 7.57
CA LYS A 51 -1.59 -7.02 7.20
C LYS A 51 -2.71 -7.98 7.61
N ALA A 52 -3.29 -7.80 8.80
CA ALA A 52 -4.41 -8.62 9.25
C ALA A 52 -5.62 -8.46 8.31
N HIS A 53 -5.96 -7.22 7.93
CA HIS A 53 -7.02 -6.96 6.96
C HIS A 53 -6.72 -7.52 5.58
N ALA A 54 -5.49 -7.36 5.08
CA ALA A 54 -5.07 -7.94 3.81
C ALA A 54 -5.26 -9.46 3.79
N ARG A 55 -4.88 -10.16 4.87
CA ARG A 55 -5.05 -11.62 4.99
C ARG A 55 -6.51 -12.09 4.99
N VAL A 56 -7.43 -11.26 5.45
CA VAL A 56 -8.87 -11.58 5.42
C VAL A 56 -9.45 -11.29 4.03
N LYS A 57 -8.93 -10.28 3.34
CA LYS A 57 -9.44 -9.85 2.03
C LYS A 57 -8.91 -10.69 0.87
N PHE A 58 -7.61 -10.98 0.85
CA PHE A 58 -6.98 -11.76 -0.21
C PHE A 58 -7.06 -13.24 0.11
N THR A 59 -7.47 -14.04 -0.87
CA THR A 59 -7.51 -15.50 -0.74
C THR A 59 -6.12 -16.08 -0.97
N SER A 60 -5.30 -15.42 -1.81
CA SER A 60 -3.89 -15.80 -1.97
C SER A 60 -3.08 -15.51 -0.70
N ALA A 61 -2.17 -16.43 -0.40
CA ALA A 61 -1.28 -16.33 0.76
C ALA A 61 -0.15 -15.29 0.59
N LYS A 62 -0.05 -14.62 -0.57
CA LYS A 62 1.10 -13.76 -0.93
C LYS A 62 0.73 -12.31 -1.30
N PRO A 63 -0.05 -11.58 -0.48
CA PRO A 63 -0.28 -10.17 -0.73
C PRO A 63 1.02 -9.38 -0.57
N LYS A 64 1.28 -8.47 -1.52
CA LYS A 64 2.45 -7.60 -1.56
C LYS A 64 2.11 -6.24 -0.97
N LEU A 65 3.04 -5.71 -0.17
CA LEU A 65 2.93 -4.42 0.49
C LEU A 65 3.81 -3.41 -0.25
N ALA A 66 3.26 -2.26 -0.59
CA ALA A 66 3.99 -1.18 -1.24
C ALA A 66 3.43 0.19 -0.85
N ALA A 67 4.27 1.20 -0.83
CA ALA A 67 3.90 2.58 -0.59
C ALA A 67 4.32 3.45 -1.78
N ILE A 68 3.43 4.35 -2.19
CA ILE A 68 3.73 5.37 -3.19
C ILE A 68 3.96 6.68 -2.45
N ILE A 69 5.17 7.20 -2.54
CA ILE A 69 5.62 8.44 -1.90
C ILE A 69 5.51 9.58 -2.91
N GLY A 70 4.70 10.58 -2.63
CA GLY A 70 4.55 11.75 -3.49
C GLY A 70 3.36 12.61 -3.09
N SER A 71 3.04 13.59 -3.93
CA SER A 71 1.85 14.44 -3.80
C SER A 71 0.84 14.05 -4.88
N GLY A 72 -0.13 13.22 -4.54
CA GLY A 72 -1.17 12.77 -5.48
C GLY A 72 -2.23 11.91 -4.82
N ALA A 73 -3.35 11.70 -5.52
CA ALA A 73 -4.45 10.84 -5.06
C ALA A 73 -3.99 9.40 -4.77
N TRP A 74 -2.92 8.96 -5.44
CA TRP A 74 -2.31 7.64 -5.28
C TRP A 74 -1.14 7.62 -4.29
N ALA A 75 -0.81 8.72 -3.63
CA ALA A 75 0.11 8.67 -2.50
C ALA A 75 -0.54 7.89 -1.35
N GLY A 76 0.22 6.99 -0.72
CA GLY A 76 -0.28 6.16 0.36
C GLY A 76 0.32 4.76 0.39
N CYS A 77 -0.17 3.94 1.32
CA CYS A 77 0.25 2.56 1.50
C CYS A 77 -0.81 1.60 0.95
N TYR A 78 -0.36 0.53 0.31
CA TYR A 78 -1.18 -0.40 -0.44
C TYR A 78 -0.81 -1.85 -0.15
N TYR A 79 -1.83 -2.69 -0.07
CA TYR A 79 -1.66 -4.12 -0.25
C TYR A 79 -2.30 -4.52 -1.58
N TYR A 80 -1.64 -5.38 -2.34
CA TYR A 80 -2.18 -5.90 -3.58
C TYR A 80 -1.81 -7.37 -3.77
N SER A 81 -2.66 -8.11 -4.45
CA SER A 81 -2.43 -9.49 -4.84
C SER A 81 -2.57 -9.62 -6.34
N THR A 82 -1.54 -10.15 -7.00
CA THR A 82 -1.59 -10.44 -8.44
C THR A 82 -2.49 -11.64 -8.72
N ASP A 83 -2.56 -12.60 -7.80
CA ASP A 83 -3.34 -13.82 -7.97
C ASP A 83 -4.86 -13.55 -7.81
N ASP A 84 -5.22 -12.64 -6.91
CA ASP A 84 -6.62 -12.24 -6.67
C ASP A 84 -7.05 -11.03 -7.51
N GLU A 85 -6.16 -10.48 -8.35
CA GLU A 85 -6.36 -9.25 -9.14
C GLU A 85 -7.04 -8.13 -8.32
N SER A 86 -6.58 -7.94 -7.09
CA SER A 86 -7.24 -7.08 -6.11
C SER A 86 -6.23 -6.20 -5.39
N ALA A 87 -6.63 -4.99 -5.02
CA ALA A 87 -5.82 -4.07 -4.25
C ALA A 87 -6.63 -3.31 -3.19
N ILE A 88 -5.97 -2.99 -2.08
CA ILE A 88 -6.51 -2.20 -0.98
C ILE A 88 -5.56 -1.07 -0.61
N LYS A 89 -6.11 0.08 -0.27
CA LYS A 89 -5.37 1.27 0.16
C LYS A 89 -5.61 1.55 1.65
N TYR A 90 -4.55 1.88 2.35
CA TYR A 90 -4.60 2.40 3.71
C TYR A 90 -4.75 3.92 3.68
N LEU A 91 -5.88 4.42 4.17
CA LEU A 91 -6.16 5.83 4.35
C LEU A 91 -5.80 6.24 5.78
N ILE A 92 -4.93 7.25 5.86
CA ILE A 92 -4.60 7.94 7.10
C ILE A 92 -5.30 9.28 7.00
N SER A 93 -6.32 9.46 7.85
CA SER A 93 -7.09 10.70 7.97
C SER A 93 -6.59 11.55 9.12
#